data_AF-A0A1Q6YBG3-F1
#
_entry.id   AF-A0A1Q6YBG3-F1
#
_cell.length_a   1.000
_cell.length_b   1.000
_cell.length_c   1.000
_cell.angle_alpha   90.00
_cell.angle_beta   90.00
_cell.angle_gamma   90.00
#
_symmetry.space_group_name_H-M   'P 1'
#
loop_
_entity.id
_entity.type
_entity.pdbx_description
1 polymer ?
#
loop_
_entity_poly.entity_id
_entity_poly.type
_entity_poly.pdbx_seq_one_letter_code
_entity_poly.pdbx_strand_id
1 'polypeptide(L)'
;MLKKLVLLALIMGAVVVVGLAEAGFVQARPQSQPPRSRRSQRVHMQEVQVASPDGRIKFTILPNAERLTFTVTMGNTVVIEPSPIVMKLDGYDLSSGVVFNNLERYSIDESYLWYGAHPTAVNRCNGAKLSLTHDLSFTPYTFEVRVFQRRRCLSPRHYRRRKCFARTG
;
A
#
# COMPACT_ATOMS: atom_id res chain seq x y z
N MET A 1 69.75 -32.06 -29.62
CA MET A 1 69.57 -31.35 -28.33
C MET A 1 68.54 -32.13 -27.53
N LEU A 2 68.94 -32.59 -26.35
CA LEU A 2 68.64 -33.92 -25.82
C LEU A 2 68.14 -33.83 -24.37
N LYS A 3 67.14 -34.66 -24.03
CA LYS A 3 66.81 -35.24 -22.70
C LYS A 3 66.10 -34.30 -21.68
N LYS A 4 64.86 -34.65 -21.28
CA LYS A 4 64.45 -35.48 -20.10
C LYS A 4 64.50 -34.68 -18.78
N LEU A 5 63.39 -34.49 -18.06
CA LEU A 5 62.83 -35.36 -17.00
C LEU A 5 63.20 -34.81 -15.60
N VAL A 6 62.38 -35.11 -14.56
CA VAL A 6 62.69 -35.07 -13.09
C VAL A 6 62.54 -33.69 -12.42
N LEU A 7 62.07 -33.48 -11.19
CA LEU A 7 61.32 -34.21 -10.15
C LEU A 7 61.22 -33.22 -8.94
N LEU A 8 60.30 -33.51 -8.03
CA LEU A 8 60.12 -32.95 -6.68
C LEU A 8 61.38 -32.43 -5.97
N ALA A 9 61.21 -31.38 -5.16
CA ALA A 9 61.80 -31.32 -3.81
C ALA A 9 61.03 -30.37 -2.89
N LEU A 10 60.27 -30.99 -1.97
CA LEU A 10 59.92 -30.50 -0.65
C LEU A 10 61.21 -30.09 0.10
N ILE A 11 61.27 -28.88 0.66
CA ILE A 11 62.13 -28.62 1.83
C ILE A 11 61.38 -27.74 2.82
N MET A 12 60.99 -28.39 3.91
CA MET A 12 60.64 -27.80 5.20
C MET A 12 61.79 -26.96 5.74
N GLY A 13 61.50 -25.79 6.29
CA GLY A 13 62.52 -25.02 7.02
C GLY A 13 61.94 -23.76 7.63
N ALA A 14 61.41 -23.90 8.85
CA ALA A 14 61.03 -22.79 9.68
C ALA A 14 62.24 -21.89 9.96
N VAL A 15 62.14 -20.61 9.61
CA VAL A 15 62.97 -19.56 10.19
C VAL A 15 62.04 -18.45 10.65
N VAL A 16 61.86 -18.38 11.95
CA VAL A 16 61.29 -17.24 12.66
C VAL A 16 62.32 -16.11 12.56
N VAL A 17 61.96 -15.00 11.92
CA VAL A 17 62.61 -13.70 12.11
C VAL A 17 61.53 -12.72 12.58
N VAL A 18 61.69 -12.33 13.84
CA VAL A 18 61.07 -11.15 14.44
C VAL A 18 61.87 -9.92 13.97
N GLY A 19 61.20 -8.88 13.48
CA GLY A 19 61.79 -7.55 13.48
C GLY A 19 61.34 -6.59 12.37
N LEU A 20 60.70 -5.50 12.82
CA LEU A 20 60.76 -4.12 12.30
C LEU A 20 59.93 -3.75 11.06
N ALA A 21 58.77 -3.16 11.36
CA ALA A 21 58.26 -1.88 10.87
C ALA A 21 58.44 -1.52 9.39
N GLU A 22 57.34 -1.50 8.64
CA GLU A 22 57.06 -0.39 7.74
C GLU A 22 55.57 0.00 7.82
N ALA A 23 55.35 1.30 7.96
CA ALA A 23 54.06 1.96 8.04
C ALA A 23 53.33 1.85 6.68
N GLY A 24 52.47 0.84 6.55
CA GLY A 24 51.51 0.76 5.47
C GLY A 24 50.34 1.70 5.73
N PHE A 25 50.29 2.82 5.01
CA PHE A 25 49.13 3.70 4.93
C PHE A 25 47.89 2.88 4.55
N VAL A 26 47.00 2.63 5.51
CA VAL A 26 45.65 2.15 5.22
C VAL A 26 44.91 3.31 4.57
N GLN A 27 44.76 3.26 3.24
CA GLN A 27 43.82 4.10 2.52
C GLN A 27 42.43 3.82 3.07
N ALA A 28 41.95 4.71 3.94
CA ALA A 28 40.58 4.76 4.38
C ALA A 28 39.71 4.97 3.14
N ARG A 29 39.06 3.90 2.67
CA ARG A 29 37.95 4.02 1.73
C ARG A 29 36.89 4.90 2.41
N PRO A 30 36.52 6.06 1.86
CA PRO A 30 35.36 6.75 2.38
C PRO A 30 34.16 5.87 2.09
N GLN A 31 33.65 5.19 3.12
CA GLN A 31 32.33 4.60 3.10
C GLN A 31 31.35 5.76 2.89
N SER A 32 30.91 5.93 1.65
CA SER A 32 29.79 6.77 1.29
C SER A 32 28.55 6.20 1.97
N GLN A 33 28.31 6.63 3.21
CA GLN A 33 27.05 6.43 3.90
C GLN A 33 25.99 7.20 3.10
N PRO A 34 24.91 6.55 2.63
CA PRO A 34 23.85 7.27 1.96
C PRO A 34 23.30 8.32 2.93
N PRO A 35 23.10 9.57 2.50
CA PRO A 35 22.53 10.61 3.34
C PRO A 35 21.19 10.09 3.85
N ARG A 36 21.08 9.91 5.16
CA ARG A 36 19.84 9.52 5.84
C ARG A 36 18.82 10.62 5.55
N SER A 37 17.95 10.40 4.56
CA SER A 37 16.94 11.34 4.07
C SER A 37 15.79 11.50 5.09
N ARG A 38 16.11 11.83 6.34
CA ARG A 38 15.12 11.99 7.40
C ARG A 38 14.17 13.18 7.16
N ARG A 39 14.53 14.10 6.25
CA ARG A 39 13.77 15.33 6.00
C ARG A 39 12.75 15.25 4.86
N SER A 40 12.71 14.15 4.10
CA SER A 40 11.90 14.08 2.87
C SER A 40 10.94 12.91 2.79
N GLN A 41 10.64 12.22 3.91
CA GLN A 41 9.46 11.36 3.93
C GLN A 41 8.23 12.26 4.01
N ARG A 42 7.98 12.95 2.90
CA ARG A 42 6.75 13.65 2.60
C ARG A 42 5.66 12.60 2.78
N VAL A 43 4.59 12.97 3.47
CA VAL A 43 3.46 12.09 3.67
C VAL A 43 2.95 11.66 2.29
N HIS A 44 3.10 10.38 1.96
CA HIS A 44 2.73 9.84 0.65
C HIS A 44 1.43 9.05 0.80
N MET A 45 0.38 9.51 0.13
CA MET A 45 -0.83 8.73 -0.07
C MET A 45 -0.52 7.60 -1.06
N GLN A 46 -0.85 6.37 -0.68
CA GLN A 46 -0.66 5.20 -1.55
C GLN A 46 -1.89 5.00 -2.43
N GLU A 47 -1.69 4.43 -3.62
CA GLU A 47 -2.80 3.98 -4.44
C GLU A 47 -3.47 2.78 -3.76
N VAL A 48 -4.79 2.84 -3.59
CA VAL A 48 -5.56 1.74 -2.98
C VAL A 48 -6.65 1.30 -3.94
N GLN A 49 -6.48 0.11 -4.49
CA GLN A 49 -7.49 -0.55 -5.33
C GLN A 49 -8.29 -1.59 -4.53
N VAL A 50 -9.61 -1.61 -4.70
CA VAL A 50 -10.54 -2.61 -4.18
C VAL A 50 -11.41 -3.11 -5.32
N ALA A 51 -11.38 -4.42 -5.59
CA ALA A 51 -12.19 -5.06 -6.63
C ALA A 51 -13.41 -5.75 -6.03
N SER A 52 -14.52 -5.78 -6.77
CA SER A 52 -15.68 -6.61 -6.44
C SER A 52 -15.31 -8.10 -6.35
N PRO A 53 -16.11 -8.95 -5.68
CA PRO A 53 -15.85 -10.39 -5.60
C PRO A 53 -15.69 -11.09 -6.95
N ASP A 54 -16.28 -10.55 -8.03
CA ASP A 54 -16.14 -11.07 -9.40
C ASP A 54 -15.09 -10.31 -10.26
N GLY A 55 -14.39 -9.35 -9.67
CA GLY A 55 -13.33 -8.55 -10.31
C GLY A 55 -13.80 -7.54 -11.35
N ARG A 56 -15.10 -7.45 -11.65
CA ARG A 56 -15.62 -6.61 -12.73
C ARG A 56 -15.73 -5.14 -12.37
N ILE A 57 -15.88 -4.80 -11.09
CA ILE A 57 -15.92 -3.41 -10.62
C ILE A 57 -14.67 -3.19 -9.80
N LYS A 58 -13.91 -2.15 -10.10
CA LYS A 58 -12.74 -1.76 -9.33
C LYS A 58 -12.88 -0.31 -8.90
N PHE A 59 -12.79 -0.09 -7.60
CA PHE A 59 -12.67 1.22 -7.00
C PHE A 59 -11.19 1.49 -6.72
N THR A 60 -10.68 2.63 -7.13
CA THR A 60 -9.28 3.01 -6.90
C THR A 60 -9.21 4.39 -6.27
N ILE A 61 -8.53 4.50 -5.14
CA ILE A 61 -8.09 5.78 -4.56
C ILE A 61 -6.74 6.12 -5.17
N LEU A 62 -6.63 7.30 -5.75
CA LEU A 62 -5.42 7.77 -6.42
C LEU A 62 -4.38 8.24 -5.38
N PRO A 63 -3.07 8.12 -5.69
CA PRO A 63 -1.98 8.47 -4.77
C PRO A 63 -1.75 9.99 -4.69
N ASN A 64 -2.77 10.73 -4.21
CA ASN A 64 -2.71 12.17 -3.99
C ASN A 64 -2.95 12.49 -2.51
N ALA A 65 -1.92 12.98 -1.82
CA ALA A 65 -1.99 13.38 -0.41
C ALA A 65 -2.60 14.78 -0.21
N GLU A 66 -2.58 15.64 -1.24
CA GLU A 66 -3.15 16.99 -1.14
C GLU A 66 -4.67 16.96 -1.17
N ARG A 67 -5.25 16.04 -1.96
CA ARG A 67 -6.70 15.84 -2.04
C ARG A 67 -7.05 14.41 -2.44
N LEU A 68 -7.84 13.74 -1.59
CA LEU A 68 -8.37 12.41 -1.87
C LEU A 68 -9.20 12.42 -3.16
N THR A 69 -8.78 11.60 -4.12
CA THR A 69 -9.42 11.46 -5.43
C THR A 69 -9.62 9.98 -5.71
N PHE A 70 -10.77 9.62 -6.29
CA PHE A 70 -11.08 8.24 -6.63
C PHE A 70 -11.52 8.09 -8.08
N THR A 71 -11.35 6.91 -8.64
CA THR A 71 -11.88 6.50 -9.94
C THR A 71 -12.56 5.14 -9.79
N VAL A 72 -13.54 4.88 -10.66
CA VAL A 72 -14.21 3.57 -10.71
C VAL A 72 -14.17 3.05 -12.13
N THR A 73 -13.69 1.81 -12.27
CA THR A 73 -13.69 1.08 -13.55
C THR A 73 -14.63 -0.11 -13.49
N MET A 74 -15.23 -0.41 -14.63
CA MET A 74 -16.09 -1.57 -14.85
C MET A 74 -15.52 -2.36 -16.03
N GLY A 75 -14.84 -3.46 -15.75
CA GLY A 75 -13.96 -4.12 -16.72
C GLY A 75 -12.83 -3.19 -17.14
N ASN A 76 -12.82 -2.81 -18.41
CA ASN A 76 -11.83 -1.90 -19.01
C ASN A 76 -12.38 -0.48 -19.21
N THR A 77 -13.62 -0.21 -18.82
CA THR A 77 -14.28 1.08 -19.02
C THR A 77 -14.26 1.88 -17.73
N VAL A 78 -13.78 3.13 -17.79
CA VAL A 78 -13.93 4.09 -16.69
C VAL A 78 -15.39 4.51 -16.61
N VAL A 79 -16.06 4.22 -15.49
CA VAL A 79 -17.47 4.59 -15.25
C VAL A 79 -17.61 5.78 -14.31
N ILE A 80 -16.58 6.05 -13.50
CA ILE A 80 -16.42 7.29 -12.76
C ILE A 80 -15.00 7.76 -12.99
N GLU A 81 -14.85 8.89 -13.66
CA GLU A 81 -13.56 9.56 -13.85
C GLU A 81 -12.97 10.03 -12.52
N PRO A 82 -11.64 10.25 -12.44
CA PRO A 82 -10.99 10.82 -11.27
C PRO A 82 -11.77 11.97 -10.64
N SER A 83 -12.41 11.69 -9.51
CA SER A 83 -13.34 12.60 -8.84
C SER A 83 -12.85 12.87 -7.41
N PRO A 84 -12.80 14.14 -6.99
CA PRO A 84 -12.40 14.48 -5.62
C PRO A 84 -13.48 14.04 -4.63
N ILE A 85 -13.04 13.57 -3.48
CA ILE A 85 -13.88 13.40 -2.29
C ILE A 85 -13.86 14.73 -1.55
N VAL A 86 -14.98 15.14 -0.98
CA VAL A 86 -15.06 16.34 -0.12
C VAL A 86 -15.81 15.96 1.15
N MET A 87 -15.16 16.12 2.29
CA MET A 87 -15.74 15.85 3.61
C MET A 87 -15.38 17.00 4.53
N LYS A 88 -16.38 17.81 4.87
CA LYS A 88 -16.19 18.95 5.75
C LYS A 88 -16.69 18.63 7.15
N LEU A 89 -15.85 18.84 8.15
CA LEU A 89 -16.17 18.70 9.57
C LEU A 89 -15.58 19.89 10.32
N ASP A 90 -16.40 20.58 11.10
CA ASP A 90 -15.99 21.74 11.91
C ASP A 90 -15.22 22.82 11.13
N GLY A 91 -15.59 23.03 9.86
CA GLY A 91 -14.96 23.98 8.96
C GLY A 91 -13.69 23.47 8.25
N TYR A 92 -13.15 22.31 8.63
CA TYR A 92 -12.00 21.68 7.98
C TYR A 92 -12.44 20.72 6.87
N ASP A 93 -11.70 20.69 5.76
CA ASP A 93 -11.88 19.70 4.69
C ASP A 93 -10.97 18.49 4.96
N LEU A 94 -11.51 17.46 5.61
CA LEU A 94 -10.78 16.25 5.99
C LEU A 94 -10.22 15.47 4.79
N SER A 95 -10.69 15.77 3.58
CA SER A 95 -10.22 15.15 2.34
C SER A 95 -8.95 15.77 1.76
N SER A 96 -8.51 16.93 2.30
CA SER A 96 -7.25 17.57 1.95
C SER A 96 -6.15 17.26 2.95
N GLY A 97 -4.87 17.37 2.58
CA GLY A 97 -3.77 17.25 3.54
C GLY A 97 -3.81 15.96 4.37
N VAL A 98 -3.92 14.81 3.70
CA VAL A 98 -4.16 13.53 4.38
C VAL A 98 -2.87 12.77 4.67
N VAL A 99 -2.77 12.28 5.90
CA VAL A 99 -1.75 11.34 6.35
C VAL A 99 -2.30 9.93 6.31
N PHE A 100 -1.72 9.10 5.45
CA PHE A 100 -2.05 7.68 5.36
C PHE A 100 -1.35 6.91 6.47
N ASN A 101 -2.12 6.28 7.36
CA ASN A 101 -1.59 5.54 8.50
C ASN A 101 -1.63 4.02 8.27
N ASN A 102 -2.79 3.48 7.90
CA ASN A 102 -2.99 2.03 7.79
C ASN A 102 -4.05 1.68 6.74
N LEU A 103 -3.99 0.44 6.23
CA LEU A 103 -4.96 -0.17 5.34
C LEU A 103 -5.32 -1.57 5.83
N GLU A 104 -6.58 -1.75 6.22
CA GLU A 104 -7.17 -3.04 6.54
C GLU A 104 -8.07 -3.50 5.39
N ARG A 105 -7.89 -4.73 4.90
CA ARG A 105 -8.73 -5.31 3.86
C ARG A 105 -9.56 -6.43 4.46
N TYR A 106 -10.81 -6.54 4.02
CA TYR A 106 -11.72 -7.58 4.49
C TYR A 106 -12.68 -8.01 3.38
N SER A 107 -13.34 -9.14 3.58
CA SER A 107 -14.39 -9.65 2.70
C SER A 107 -15.60 -10.04 3.55
N ILE A 108 -16.79 -9.83 3.04
CA ILE A 108 -18.06 -10.23 3.66
C ILE A 108 -18.77 -11.14 2.66
N ASP A 109 -19.24 -12.28 3.14
CA ASP A 109 -20.12 -13.19 2.39
C ASP A 109 -21.13 -13.79 3.37
N GLU A 110 -22.27 -13.13 3.54
CA GLU A 110 -23.31 -13.54 4.48
C GLU A 110 -24.70 -13.51 3.80
N SER A 111 -25.59 -14.36 4.30
CA SER A 111 -27.00 -14.44 3.90
C SER A 111 -27.88 -14.44 5.14
N TYR A 112 -28.94 -13.63 5.13
CA TYR A 112 -29.88 -13.53 6.25
C TYR A 112 -31.32 -13.43 5.77
N LEU A 113 -32.24 -13.86 6.63
CA LEU A 113 -33.69 -13.72 6.39
C LEU A 113 -34.08 -12.24 6.45
N TRP A 114 -34.97 -11.84 5.56
CA TRP A 114 -35.42 -10.45 5.46
C TRP A 114 -36.90 -10.37 5.09
N TYR A 115 -37.63 -9.49 5.78
CA TYR A 115 -39.03 -9.20 5.48
C TYR A 115 -39.12 -8.09 4.42
N GLY A 116 -38.85 -8.43 3.16
CA GLY A 116 -38.96 -7.51 2.02
C GLY A 116 -39.40 -8.21 0.74
N ALA A 117 -39.18 -7.57 -0.41
CA ALA A 117 -39.57 -8.12 -1.72
C ALA A 117 -38.96 -9.50 -2.04
N HIS A 118 -37.88 -9.87 -1.34
CA HIS A 118 -37.29 -11.20 -1.36
C HIS A 118 -37.10 -11.71 0.08
N PRO A 119 -37.30 -13.01 0.34
CA PRO A 119 -37.22 -13.59 1.69
C PRO A 119 -35.80 -13.68 2.23
N THR A 120 -34.79 -13.61 1.36
CA THR A 120 -33.37 -13.69 1.71
C THR A 120 -32.59 -12.52 1.12
N ALA A 121 -31.72 -11.95 1.95
CA ALA A 121 -30.79 -10.89 1.60
C ALA A 121 -29.36 -11.46 1.61
N VAL A 122 -28.56 -11.09 0.60
CA VAL A 122 -27.16 -11.50 0.46
C VAL A 122 -26.29 -10.25 0.54
N ASN A 123 -25.31 -10.25 1.44
CA ASN A 123 -24.29 -9.22 1.58
C ASN A 123 -22.94 -9.84 1.23
N ARG A 124 -22.54 -9.66 -0.03
CA ARG A 124 -21.28 -10.18 -0.58
C ARG A 124 -20.43 -9.06 -1.18
N CYS A 125 -19.33 -8.71 -0.51
CA CYS A 125 -18.44 -7.63 -0.95
C CYS A 125 -17.01 -7.83 -0.49
N ASN A 126 -16.08 -7.21 -1.22
CA ASN A 126 -14.75 -6.93 -0.70
C ASN A 126 -14.73 -5.49 -0.19
N GLY A 127 -14.01 -5.24 0.89
CA GLY A 127 -13.88 -3.93 1.48
C GLY A 127 -12.47 -3.59 1.93
N ALA A 128 -12.27 -2.30 2.16
CA ALA A 128 -11.05 -1.77 2.73
C ALA A 128 -11.39 -0.63 3.70
N LYS A 129 -10.65 -0.57 4.81
CA LYS A 129 -10.67 0.55 5.76
C LYS A 129 -9.30 1.22 5.69
N LEU A 130 -9.30 2.50 5.36
CA LEU A 130 -8.11 3.34 5.39
C LEU A 130 -8.13 4.18 6.65
N SER A 131 -7.15 4.00 7.51
CA SER A 131 -6.94 4.88 8.66
C SER A 131 -6.16 6.09 8.19
N LEU A 132 -6.78 7.26 8.25
CA LEU A 132 -6.23 8.54 7.78
C LEU A 132 -6.21 9.55 8.93
N THR A 133 -5.29 10.50 8.87
CA THR A 133 -5.28 11.67 9.77
C THR A 133 -5.24 12.93 8.92
N HIS A 134 -6.13 13.88 9.21
CA HIS A 134 -6.06 15.21 8.61
C HIS A 134 -4.92 16.00 9.25
N ASP A 135 -4.02 16.58 8.45
CA ASP A 135 -2.78 17.21 8.92
C ASP A 135 -2.99 18.47 9.76
N LEU A 136 -3.94 19.34 9.38
CA LEU A 136 -4.18 20.61 10.06
C LEU A 136 -4.99 20.47 11.35
N SER A 137 -6.03 19.63 11.34
CA SER A 137 -6.91 19.43 12.50
C SER A 137 -6.47 18.28 13.40
N PHE A 138 -5.45 17.51 12.98
CA PHE A 138 -4.96 16.29 13.64
C PHE A 138 -6.05 15.25 13.92
N THR A 139 -7.17 15.32 13.22
CA THR A 139 -8.32 14.42 13.45
C THR A 139 -8.07 13.08 12.77
N PRO A 140 -7.96 11.97 13.53
CA PRO A 140 -7.91 10.64 12.93
C PRO A 140 -9.31 10.20 12.49
N TYR A 141 -9.42 9.56 11.34
CA TYR A 141 -10.68 9.05 10.82
C TYR A 141 -10.47 7.78 9.97
N THR A 142 -11.55 7.04 9.74
CA THR A 142 -11.51 5.84 8.89
C THR A 142 -12.34 6.05 7.64
N PHE A 143 -11.71 5.95 6.48
CA PHE A 143 -12.40 5.91 5.20
C PHE A 143 -12.65 4.46 4.78
N GLU A 144 -13.92 4.04 4.80
CA GLU A 144 -14.32 2.67 4.46
C GLU A 144 -14.95 2.58 3.07
N VAL A 145 -14.48 1.63 2.27
CA VAL A 145 -15.00 1.32 0.93
C VAL A 145 -15.49 -0.11 0.90
N ARG A 146 -16.66 -0.33 0.28
CA ARG A 146 -17.22 -1.66 0.00
C ARG A 146 -17.58 -1.76 -1.47
N VAL A 147 -17.02 -2.74 -2.15
CA VAL A 147 -17.24 -2.97 -3.58
C VAL A 147 -18.06 -4.24 -3.75
N PHE A 148 -19.29 -4.07 -4.22
CA PHE A 148 -20.24 -5.14 -4.41
C PHE A 148 -20.28 -5.63 -5.85
N GLN A 149 -20.76 -6.85 -6.03
CA GLN A 149 -21.09 -7.35 -7.36
C GLN A 149 -22.53 -6.99 -7.76
N ARG A 150 -22.71 -6.52 -9.00
CA ARG A 150 -23.99 -6.02 -9.55
C ARG A 150 -25.14 -7.02 -9.53
N ARG A 151 -24.86 -8.32 -9.59
CA ARG A 151 -25.90 -9.35 -9.77
C ARG A 151 -26.69 -9.71 -8.51
N ARG A 152 -26.29 -9.26 -7.31
CA ARG A 152 -27.00 -9.61 -6.08
C ARG A 152 -26.73 -8.65 -4.91
N CYS A 153 -27.07 -7.38 -5.06
CA CYS A 153 -27.14 -6.46 -3.93
C CYS A 153 -28.57 -6.44 -3.38
N LEU A 154 -28.89 -7.35 -2.47
CA LEU A 154 -30.11 -7.27 -1.65
C LEU A 154 -29.78 -6.79 -0.23
N SER A 155 -28.82 -5.88 -0.09
CA SER A 155 -28.49 -5.25 1.19
C SER A 155 -29.50 -4.14 1.51
N PRO A 156 -30.28 -4.22 2.61
CA PRO A 156 -31.27 -3.22 2.97
C PRO A 156 -30.67 -1.90 3.46
N ARG A 157 -29.34 -1.78 3.64
CA ARG A 157 -28.75 -0.55 4.21
C ARG A 157 -28.96 0.70 3.35
N HIS A 158 -29.43 0.57 2.10
CA HIS A 158 -29.77 1.70 1.22
C HIS A 158 -30.97 1.37 0.31
N TYR A 159 -32.15 1.13 0.89
CA TYR A 159 -33.42 1.23 0.16
C TYR A 159 -33.84 2.70 -0.03
N ARG A 160 -32.99 3.48 -0.69
CA ARG A 160 -33.42 4.65 -1.46
C ARG A 160 -32.60 4.66 -2.74
N ARG A 161 -33.29 4.57 -3.87
CA ARG A 161 -32.72 4.69 -5.21
C ARG A 161 -31.80 5.91 -5.28
N ARG A 162 -30.48 5.69 -5.20
CA ARG A 162 -29.37 6.49 -5.76
C ARG A 162 -28.07 5.92 -5.21
N LYS A 163 -27.22 5.45 -6.14
CA LYS A 163 -25.78 5.17 -6.01
C LYS A 163 -25.31 4.60 -4.66
N CYS A 164 -24.92 3.33 -4.64
CA CYS A 164 -24.05 2.79 -3.60
C CYS A 164 -22.78 3.64 -3.54
N PHE A 165 -22.64 4.48 -2.53
CA PHE A 165 -21.44 5.26 -2.26
C PHE A 165 -21.09 5.15 -0.77
N ALA A 166 -19.79 5.26 -0.49
CA ALA A 166 -19.10 4.96 0.76
C ALA A 166 -19.82 5.44 2.03
N ARG A 167 -19.69 4.65 3.11
CA ARG A 167 -20.09 5.03 4.47
C ARG A 167 -18.82 5.37 5.24
N THR A 168 -18.64 6.62 5.64
CA THR A 168 -17.71 7.03 6.68
C THR A 168 -18.38 6.84 8.05
N GLY A 169 -17.65 6.27 9.00
CA GLY A 169 -18.04 6.13 10.40
C GLY A 169 -17.06 6.88 11.29
#